data_AF-A0A0C3MPS5-F1
#
_entry.id   AF-A0A0C3MPS5-F1
#
_cell.length_a   1.000
_cell.length_b   1.000
_cell.length_c   1.000
_cell.angle_alpha   90.00
_cell.angle_beta   90.00
_cell.angle_gamma   90.00
#
_symmetry.space_group_name_H-M   'P 1'
#
loop_
_entity.id
_entity.type
_entity.pdbx_description
1 polymer ?
#
loop_
_entity_poly.entity_id
_entity_poly.type
_entity_poly.pdbx_seq_one_letter_code
_entity_poly.pdbx_strand_id
1 'polypeptide(L)'
;MLGHVNCLKLLFLGFAVTLSLASSGVLAQTQMIPFVHEKISVLPSGKRVAVSFRERPCKSGECREADAGVWGMDGGIPRFVTEVFLVSIDGSEFIIPRKFYQDLTNAYQLNIFEQNARVIIELKGGEAAGAYTARFKLGGMCGFEREVCGEVCKEIWERTAWYNSFAYEADPRCESGIQ
;
A
#
# COMPACT_ATOMS: atom_id res chain seq x y z
N MET A 1 31.20 35.05 -76.26
CA MET A 1 31.02 34.61 -74.86
C MET A 1 31.20 33.10 -74.82
N LEU A 2 31.89 32.64 -73.76
CA LEU A 2 32.21 31.26 -73.38
C LEU A 2 31.05 30.27 -73.66
N GLY A 3 31.24 28.98 -73.91
CA GLY A 3 32.42 28.10 -73.83
C GLY A 3 31.97 26.64 -74.00
N HIS A 4 32.91 25.78 -74.41
CA HIS A 4 32.82 24.32 -74.42
C HIS A 4 32.48 23.75 -73.03
N VAL A 5 31.88 22.56 -72.97
CA VAL A 5 32.54 21.26 -72.69
C VAL A 5 31.49 20.15 -72.48
N ASN A 6 31.82 19.00 -73.06
CA ASN A 6 31.14 17.69 -73.06
C ASN A 6 30.86 17.06 -71.69
N CYS A 7 30.03 16.01 -71.77
CA CYS A 7 30.33 14.63 -71.37
C CYS A 7 29.46 14.03 -70.26
N LEU A 8 28.61 13.11 -70.70
CA LEU A 8 28.10 11.92 -70.02
C LEU A 8 28.74 11.59 -68.66
N LYS A 9 27.92 11.42 -67.63
CA LYS A 9 28.11 10.40 -66.60
C LYS A 9 26.79 10.01 -65.95
N LEU A 10 26.36 8.80 -66.31
CA LEU A 10 25.56 7.86 -65.53
C LEU A 10 25.71 8.01 -64.00
N LEU A 11 24.60 8.00 -63.25
CA LEU A 11 24.17 6.83 -62.45
C LEU A 11 22.92 7.13 -61.60
N PHE A 12 22.13 6.07 -61.52
CA PHE A 12 20.85 5.87 -60.87
C PHE A 12 20.85 6.01 -59.33
N LEU A 13 19.62 6.20 -58.82
CA LEU A 13 19.05 5.66 -57.58
C LEU A 13 19.48 6.27 -56.24
N GLY A 14 18.51 6.91 -55.58
CA GLY A 14 18.55 7.23 -54.16
C GLY A 14 17.15 7.51 -53.63
N PHE A 15 16.42 6.46 -53.28
CA PHE A 15 15.16 6.55 -52.51
C PHE A 15 15.46 7.17 -51.14
N ALA A 16 14.95 8.39 -50.88
CA ALA A 16 15.01 8.99 -49.55
C ALA A 16 13.89 8.41 -48.68
N VAL A 17 14.13 7.27 -48.03
CA VAL A 17 13.25 6.75 -46.99
C VAL A 17 13.52 7.52 -45.70
N THR A 18 12.53 8.28 -45.27
CA THR A 18 12.46 8.90 -43.94
C THR A 18 12.40 7.80 -42.87
N LEU A 19 13.54 7.51 -42.22
CA LEU A 19 13.60 6.67 -41.02
C LEU A 19 13.67 7.58 -39.80
N SER A 20 12.51 8.00 -39.31
CA SER A 20 12.37 8.49 -37.94
C SER A 20 12.29 7.28 -37.00
N LEU A 21 13.44 6.83 -36.50
CA LEU A 21 13.58 5.90 -35.39
C LEU A 21 14.69 6.48 -34.50
N ALA A 22 14.60 6.56 -33.18
CA ALA A 22 13.57 6.15 -32.25
C ALA A 22 13.73 7.10 -31.04
N SER A 23 12.62 7.60 -30.51
CA SER A 23 12.64 8.15 -29.17
C SER A 23 12.88 6.98 -28.23
N SER A 24 14.12 6.80 -27.80
CA SER A 24 14.45 5.97 -26.65
C SER A 24 13.91 6.67 -25.41
N GLY A 25 12.59 6.61 -25.25
CA GLY A 25 11.93 6.85 -23.98
C GLY A 25 12.41 5.77 -23.03
N VAL A 26 13.55 6.02 -22.38
CA VAL A 26 13.90 5.36 -21.14
C VAL A 26 12.73 5.64 -20.21
N LEU A 27 11.83 4.67 -20.09
CA LEU A 27 10.84 4.64 -19.02
C LEU A 27 11.65 4.72 -17.74
N ALA A 28 11.72 5.91 -17.17
CA ALA A 28 12.21 6.12 -15.82
C ALA A 28 11.33 5.23 -14.94
N GLN A 29 11.84 4.07 -14.56
CA GLN A 29 11.33 3.34 -13.42
C GLN A 29 11.59 4.26 -12.24
N THR A 30 10.61 5.10 -11.90
CA THR A 30 10.59 5.81 -10.63
C THR A 30 10.80 4.75 -9.57
N GLN A 31 11.97 4.77 -8.92
CA GLN A 31 12.24 3.87 -7.80
C GLN A 31 11.18 4.16 -6.74
N MET A 32 10.15 3.32 -6.68
CA MET A 32 9.19 3.41 -5.58
C MET A 32 9.93 3.01 -4.30
N ILE A 33 9.77 3.84 -3.29
CA ILE A 33 10.37 3.65 -1.98
C ILE A 33 9.32 2.92 -1.13
N PRO A 34 9.71 1.89 -0.35
CA PRO A 34 8.79 1.22 0.57
C PRO A 34 8.14 2.22 1.53
N PHE A 35 6.87 2.01 1.84
CA PHE A 35 6.18 2.90 2.77
C PHE A 35 6.68 2.70 4.20
N VAL A 36 7.06 3.81 4.83
CA VAL A 36 7.51 3.87 6.22
C VAL A 36 6.72 4.97 6.92
N HIS A 37 6.04 4.60 8.00
CA HIS A 37 5.28 5.50 8.84
C HIS A 37 5.60 5.25 10.31
N GLU A 38 6.24 6.22 10.95
CA GLU A 38 6.54 6.19 12.37
C GLU A 38 6.04 7.49 12.98
N LYS A 39 4.94 7.42 13.72
CA LYS A 39 4.29 8.61 14.25
C LYS A 39 3.67 8.35 15.60
N ILE A 40 3.79 9.36 16.45
CA ILE A 40 3.03 9.49 17.70
C ILE A 40 1.97 10.56 17.46
N SER A 41 0.72 10.23 17.72
CA SER A 41 -0.43 11.14 17.62
C SER A 41 -1.12 11.24 18.97
N VAL A 42 -1.50 12.46 19.35
CA VAL A 42 -2.40 12.70 20.49
C VAL A 42 -3.80 12.90 19.93
N LEU A 43 -4.73 12.07 20.36
CA LEU A 43 -6.10 12.06 19.87
C LEU A 43 -6.99 13.03 20.67
N PRO A 44 -8.17 13.42 20.17
CA PRO A 44 -9.08 14.34 20.88
C PRO A 44 -9.44 13.91 22.32
N SER A 45 -9.51 12.60 22.59
CA SER A 45 -9.70 12.07 23.96
C SER A 45 -8.51 12.27 24.90
N GLY A 46 -7.36 12.74 24.39
CA GLY A 46 -6.09 12.84 25.10
C GLY A 46 -5.22 11.58 25.01
N LYS A 47 -5.74 10.47 24.46
CA LYS A 47 -4.97 9.23 24.27
C LYS A 47 -3.77 9.46 23.36
N ARG A 48 -2.62 8.90 23.75
CA ARG A 48 -1.38 8.92 22.97
C ARG A 48 -1.25 7.62 22.21
N VAL A 49 -1.27 7.69 20.89
CA VAL A 49 -1.14 6.50 20.02
C VAL A 49 0.15 6.59 19.21
N ALA A 50 1.03 5.62 19.38
CA ALA A 50 2.21 5.47 18.53
C ALA A 50 2.01 4.31 17.56
N VAL A 51 2.31 4.54 16.29
CA VAL A 51 2.27 3.53 15.23
C VAL A 51 3.62 3.49 14.53
N SER A 52 4.15 2.29 14.36
CA SER A 52 5.27 2.00 13.46
C SER A 52 4.77 1.02 12.40
N PHE A 53 4.65 1.49 11.17
CA PHE A 53 4.30 0.70 10.01
C PHE A 53 5.44 0.79 9.00
N ARG A 54 5.99 -0.36 8.59
CA ARG A 54 7.09 -0.40 7.61
C ARG A 54 6.86 -1.50 6.61
N GLU A 55 7.00 -1.15 5.35
CA GLU A 55 7.15 -2.10 4.28
C GLU A 55 8.61 -2.31 3.93
N ARG A 56 8.86 -3.41 3.24
CA ARG A 56 10.15 -3.70 2.60
C ARG A 56 9.93 -4.10 1.15
N PRO A 57 10.95 -3.95 0.28
CA PRO A 57 10.91 -4.52 -1.06
C PRO A 57 10.68 -6.03 -1.00
N CYS A 58 9.83 -6.51 -1.89
CA CYS A 58 9.74 -7.92 -2.17
C CYS A 58 11.00 -8.36 -2.92
N LYS A 59 11.72 -9.37 -2.39
CA LYS A 59 12.88 -9.93 -3.08
C LYS A 59 12.47 -11.08 -4.00
N SER A 60 13.27 -11.30 -5.04
CA SER A 60 13.07 -12.41 -5.98
C SER A 60 13.04 -13.75 -5.22
N GLY A 61 11.98 -14.53 -5.45
CA GLY A 61 11.76 -15.84 -4.81
C GLY A 61 11.20 -15.81 -3.39
N GLU A 62 11.06 -14.64 -2.74
CA GLU A 62 10.48 -14.54 -1.40
C GLU A 62 8.94 -14.38 -1.42
N CYS A 63 8.42 -13.53 -2.31
CA CYS A 63 6.97 -13.36 -2.44
C CYS A 63 6.42 -14.22 -3.56
N ARG A 64 5.17 -14.60 -3.38
CA ARG A 64 4.40 -15.34 -4.38
C ARG A 64 3.54 -14.37 -5.16
N GLU A 65 3.05 -14.84 -6.29
CA GLU A 65 1.98 -14.15 -7.00
C GLU A 65 0.81 -13.95 -6.03
N ALA A 66 0.28 -12.73 -6.02
CA ALA A 66 -0.87 -12.36 -5.23
C ALA A 66 -2.04 -13.27 -5.63
N ASP A 67 -2.55 -14.03 -4.67
CA ASP A 67 -3.82 -14.72 -4.80
C ASP A 67 -4.96 -13.77 -4.40
N ALA A 68 -6.21 -14.25 -4.49
CA ALA A 68 -7.40 -13.48 -4.17
C ALA A 68 -7.47 -13.00 -2.70
N GLY A 69 -6.55 -13.44 -1.83
CA GLY A 69 -6.46 -13.02 -0.43
C GLY A 69 -5.49 -11.87 -0.16
N VAL A 70 -4.76 -11.36 -1.17
CA VAL A 70 -3.82 -10.26 -1.01
C VAL A 70 -4.45 -8.94 -1.48
N TRP A 71 -4.42 -7.93 -0.62
CA TRP A 71 -4.89 -6.58 -0.92
C TRP A 71 -3.75 -5.70 -1.44
N GLY A 72 -4.05 -4.83 -2.39
CA GLY A 72 -3.08 -3.91 -2.98
C GLY A 72 -2.62 -4.26 -4.38
N MET A 73 -3.16 -5.35 -4.95
CA MET A 73 -2.75 -5.94 -6.22
C MET A 73 -3.98 -6.42 -6.99
N ASP A 74 -3.92 -6.35 -8.32
CA ASP A 74 -4.90 -6.95 -9.24
C ASP A 74 -4.27 -8.16 -9.98
N GLY A 75 -3.43 -8.91 -9.26
CA GLY A 75 -2.57 -9.98 -9.78
C GLY A 75 -1.08 -9.63 -9.83
N GLY A 76 -0.23 -10.63 -10.09
CA GLY A 76 1.23 -10.47 -10.13
C GLY A 76 1.90 -10.48 -8.75
N ILE A 77 3.21 -10.20 -8.72
CA ILE A 77 4.01 -10.23 -7.47
C ILE A 77 4.01 -8.83 -6.83
N PRO A 78 3.74 -8.70 -5.53
CA PRO A 78 3.74 -7.41 -4.85
C PRO A 78 5.13 -6.76 -4.89
N ARG A 79 5.17 -5.42 -5.03
CA ARG A 79 6.44 -4.67 -5.01
C ARG A 79 6.96 -4.54 -3.59
N PHE A 80 6.06 -4.28 -2.64
CA PHE A 80 6.37 -4.16 -1.23
C PHE A 80 5.47 -5.06 -0.39
N VAL A 81 6.01 -5.55 0.71
CA VAL A 81 5.28 -6.34 1.69
C VAL A 81 5.42 -5.70 3.06
N THR A 82 4.34 -5.74 3.85
CA THR A 82 4.35 -5.23 5.22
C THR A 82 5.28 -6.09 6.08
N GLU A 83 6.31 -5.47 6.64
CA GLU A 83 7.28 -6.11 7.53
C GLU A 83 6.92 -5.86 8.99
N VAL A 84 6.58 -4.61 9.32
CA VAL A 84 6.34 -4.16 10.68
C VAL A 84 5.01 -3.45 10.75
N PHE A 85 4.18 -3.84 11.72
CA PHE A 85 3.03 -3.07 12.15
C PHE A 85 2.88 -3.18 13.66
N LEU A 86 3.38 -2.17 14.36
CA LEU A 86 3.37 -2.07 15.82
C LEU A 86 2.51 -0.89 16.23
N VAL A 87 1.71 -1.10 17.28
CA VAL A 87 0.82 -0.10 17.84
C VAL A 87 1.04 -0.03 19.34
N SER A 88 1.08 1.18 19.90
CA SER A 88 0.97 1.39 21.34
C SER A 88 -0.04 2.47 21.66
N ILE A 89 -0.77 2.29 22.76
CA ILE A 89 -1.77 3.22 23.27
C ILE A 89 -1.37 3.55 24.71
N ASP A 90 -1.18 4.84 25.00
CA ASP A 90 -0.73 5.35 26.30
C ASP A 90 0.54 4.66 26.82
N GLY A 91 1.44 4.29 25.90
CA GLY A 91 2.71 3.61 26.20
C GLY A 91 2.61 2.09 26.36
N SER A 92 1.41 1.52 26.34
CA SER A 92 1.20 0.07 26.36
C SER A 92 1.13 -0.49 24.94
N GLU A 93 1.85 -1.57 24.67
CA GLU A 93 1.80 -2.24 23.35
C GLU A 93 0.43 -2.87 23.12
N PHE A 94 -0.15 -2.60 21.95
CA PHE A 94 -1.36 -3.23 21.45
C PHE A 94 -1.01 -4.19 20.32
N ILE A 95 -1.14 -5.49 20.57
CA ILE A 95 -0.70 -6.52 19.63
C ILE A 95 -1.75 -6.71 18.54
N ILE A 96 -1.36 -6.44 17.28
CA ILE A 96 -2.10 -6.84 16.08
C ILE A 96 -1.39 -8.08 15.51
N PRO A 97 -2.01 -9.28 15.49
CA PRO A 97 -1.35 -10.46 14.95
C PRO A 97 -1.03 -10.31 13.45
N ARG A 98 0.14 -10.80 13.03
CA ARG A 98 0.64 -10.69 11.65
C ARG A 98 -0.37 -11.06 10.57
N LYS A 99 -1.20 -12.07 10.80
CA LYS A 99 -2.22 -12.53 9.86
C LYS A 99 -3.24 -11.45 9.45
N PHE A 100 -3.38 -10.37 10.22
CA PHE A 100 -4.34 -9.29 9.96
C PHE A 100 -3.78 -8.15 9.11
N TYR A 101 -2.49 -8.14 8.83
CA TYR A 101 -1.87 -7.06 8.04
C TYR A 101 -0.87 -7.54 7.00
N GLN A 102 -0.43 -8.80 7.06
CA GLN A 102 0.54 -9.34 6.10
C GLN A 102 0.00 -9.42 4.66
N ASP A 103 -1.31 -9.36 4.49
CA ASP A 103 -2.01 -9.36 3.22
C ASP A 103 -2.18 -7.95 2.64
N LEU A 104 -1.83 -6.90 3.40
CA LEU A 104 -1.85 -5.51 2.95
C LEU A 104 -0.50 -5.17 2.31
N THR A 105 -0.51 -4.76 1.05
CA THR A 105 0.71 -4.46 0.27
C THR A 105 0.66 -3.07 -0.35
N ASN A 106 1.82 -2.57 -0.78
CA ASN A 106 1.97 -1.28 -1.48
C ASN A 106 1.23 -0.13 -0.79
N ALA A 107 1.38 0.00 0.52
CA ALA A 107 0.80 1.09 1.28
C ALA A 107 1.34 2.45 0.79
N TYR A 108 0.54 3.50 0.92
CA TYR A 108 0.98 4.88 0.63
C TYR A 108 0.46 5.90 1.63
N GLN A 109 -0.52 5.54 2.48
CA GLN A 109 -1.07 6.43 3.47
C GLN A 109 -1.47 5.67 4.73
N LEU A 110 -1.17 6.28 5.89
CA LEU A 110 -1.65 5.84 7.19
C LEU A 110 -2.18 7.06 7.97
N ASN A 111 -3.41 6.97 8.42
CA ASN A 111 -4.07 7.97 9.25
C ASN A 111 -4.48 7.36 10.60
N ILE A 112 -4.45 8.18 11.65
CA ILE A 112 -4.87 7.79 13.00
C ILE A 112 -5.89 8.82 13.48
N PHE A 113 -7.08 8.37 13.87
CA PHE A 113 -8.16 9.23 14.37
C PHE A 113 -9.07 8.49 15.34
N GLU A 114 -10.02 9.20 15.94
CA GLU A 114 -11.04 8.60 16.82
C GLU A 114 -12.41 8.61 16.17
N GLN A 115 -13.14 7.53 16.39
CA GLN A 115 -14.55 7.43 16.02
C GLN A 115 -15.26 6.59 17.07
N ASN A 116 -16.39 7.08 17.60
CA ASN A 116 -17.20 6.38 18.60
C ASN A 116 -16.37 5.84 19.78
N ALA A 117 -15.48 6.68 20.34
CA ALA A 117 -14.55 6.37 21.42
C ALA A 117 -13.50 5.27 21.13
N ARG A 118 -13.42 4.78 19.88
CA ARG A 118 -12.41 3.83 19.42
C ARG A 118 -11.29 4.54 18.67
N VAL A 119 -10.07 4.02 18.82
CA VAL A 119 -8.94 4.45 18.00
C VAL A 119 -9.04 3.74 16.66
N ILE A 120 -9.02 4.51 15.57
CA ILE A 120 -9.03 4.00 14.20
C ILE A 120 -7.67 4.23 13.58
N ILE A 121 -7.04 3.17 13.11
CA ILE A 121 -5.87 3.23 12.24
C ILE A 121 -6.35 2.88 10.83
N GLU A 122 -6.33 3.87 9.93
CA GLU A 122 -6.71 3.70 8.54
C GLU A 122 -5.46 3.63 7.67
N LEU A 123 -5.32 2.54 6.92
CA LEU A 123 -4.27 2.34 5.93
C LEU A 123 -4.89 2.37 4.53
N LYS A 124 -4.24 3.06 3.61
CA LYS A 124 -4.55 2.95 2.18
C LYS A 124 -3.33 2.48 1.43
N GLY A 125 -3.57 1.63 0.45
CA GLY A 125 -2.52 1.06 -0.38
C GLY A 125 -3.07 0.53 -1.70
N GLY A 126 -2.18 -0.10 -2.44
CA GLY A 126 -2.46 -0.65 -3.75
C GLY A 126 -2.45 0.35 -4.89
N GLU A 127 -2.58 -0.19 -6.10
CA GLU A 127 -2.57 0.56 -7.34
C GLU A 127 -3.81 0.21 -8.18
N ALA A 128 -4.43 1.23 -8.78
CA ALA A 128 -5.58 1.10 -9.68
C ALA A 128 -6.69 0.18 -9.11
N ALA A 129 -7.08 -0.86 -9.86
CA ALA A 129 -8.13 -1.81 -9.47
C ALA A 129 -7.80 -2.64 -8.20
N GLY A 130 -6.53 -2.72 -7.83
CA GLY A 130 -6.07 -3.38 -6.60
C GLY A 130 -6.03 -2.47 -5.37
N ALA A 131 -6.42 -1.19 -5.50
CA ALA A 131 -6.41 -0.24 -4.39
C ALA A 131 -7.33 -0.69 -3.24
N TYR A 132 -6.95 -0.40 -2.00
CA TYR A 132 -7.75 -0.72 -0.82
C TYR A 132 -7.73 0.39 0.23
N THR A 133 -8.74 0.34 1.10
CA THR A 133 -8.71 0.97 2.42
C THR A 133 -8.91 -0.08 3.50
N ALA A 134 -7.99 -0.15 4.44
CA ALA A 134 -8.06 -1.02 5.61
C ALA A 134 -8.20 -0.17 6.88
N ARG A 135 -9.10 -0.55 7.78
CA ARG A 135 -9.34 0.12 9.07
C ARG A 135 -9.20 -0.87 10.21
N PHE A 136 -8.33 -0.55 11.15
CA PHE A 136 -8.19 -1.25 12.42
C PHE A 136 -8.87 -0.43 13.51
N LYS A 137 -10.04 -0.88 13.96
CA LYS A 137 -10.83 -0.23 15.01
C LYS A 137 -10.49 -0.87 16.35
N LEU A 138 -9.73 -0.17 17.18
CA LEU A 138 -9.19 -0.70 18.43
C LEU A 138 -10.17 -0.42 19.58
N GLY A 139 -10.63 -1.48 20.23
CA GLY A 139 -11.60 -1.44 21.33
C GLY A 139 -10.98 -1.45 22.72
N GLY A 140 -9.89 -0.71 22.95
CA GLY A 140 -9.06 -0.89 24.15
C GLY A 140 -8.22 -2.16 24.06
N MET A 141 -7.79 -2.75 25.19
CA MET A 141 -6.95 -3.97 25.19
C MET A 141 -7.70 -5.27 24.85
N CYS A 142 -9.02 -5.16 24.68
CA CYS A 142 -9.99 -6.25 24.52
C CYS A 142 -9.93 -6.91 23.15
N GLY A 143 -9.46 -6.17 22.14
CA GLY A 143 -9.40 -6.64 20.77
C GLY A 143 -9.61 -5.52 19.75
N PHE A 144 -9.80 -5.91 18.50
CA PHE A 144 -10.00 -4.98 17.40
C PHE A 144 -10.86 -5.58 16.28
N GLU A 145 -11.44 -4.71 15.47
CA GLU A 145 -12.02 -5.05 14.18
C GLU A 145 -11.08 -4.60 13.07
N ARG A 146 -10.89 -5.46 12.08
CA ARG A 146 -10.28 -5.11 10.79
C ARG A 146 -11.39 -5.06 9.75
N GLU A 147 -11.51 -3.93 9.09
CA GLU A 147 -12.40 -3.76 7.93
C GLU A 147 -11.56 -3.41 6.70
N VAL A 148 -11.73 -4.14 5.60
CA VAL A 148 -11.04 -3.85 4.34
C VAL A 148 -12.02 -3.80 3.17
N CYS A 149 -11.82 -2.85 2.27
CA CYS A 149 -12.55 -2.70 1.02
C CYS A 149 -11.59 -2.41 -0.12
N GLY A 150 -11.97 -2.81 -1.33
CA GLY A 150 -11.22 -2.52 -2.57
C GLY A 150 -11.42 -1.10 -3.08
N GLU A 151 -11.20 -0.88 -4.38
CA GLU A 151 -11.18 0.44 -5.03
C GLU A 151 -12.39 1.33 -4.67
N VAL A 152 -13.59 0.74 -4.64
CA VAL A 152 -14.84 1.45 -4.31
C VAL A 152 -15.27 1.13 -2.87
N CYS A 153 -14.63 1.81 -1.92
CA CYS A 153 -15.00 1.76 -0.50
C CYS A 153 -16.32 2.49 -0.24
N LYS A 154 -17.44 1.79 -0.44
CA LYS A 154 -18.79 2.29 -0.09
C LYS A 154 -19.56 1.24 0.68
N GLU A 155 -19.95 0.15 0.01
CA GLU A 155 -20.99 -0.75 0.52
C GLU A 155 -20.46 -2.12 0.99
N ILE A 156 -19.36 -2.61 0.42
CA ILE A 156 -18.85 -3.94 0.71
C ILE A 156 -17.53 -3.83 1.48
N TRP A 157 -17.53 -4.42 2.67
CA TRP A 157 -16.36 -4.51 3.54
C TRP A 157 -16.16 -5.96 3.96
N GLU A 158 -14.94 -6.44 3.85
CA GLU A 158 -14.50 -7.62 4.58
C GLU A 158 -14.27 -7.21 6.04
N ARG A 159 -15.03 -7.78 6.97
CA ARG A 159 -14.89 -7.54 8.40
C ARG A 159 -14.36 -8.77 9.11
N THR A 160 -13.26 -8.61 9.83
CA THR A 160 -12.73 -9.64 10.74
C THR A 160 -12.58 -9.06 12.14
N ALA A 161 -13.13 -9.75 13.14
CA ALA A 161 -12.97 -9.38 14.55
C ALA A 161 -11.93 -10.27 15.23
N TRP A 162 -11.10 -9.67 16.08
CA TRP A 162 -10.17 -10.37 16.95
C TRP A 162 -10.41 -10.00 18.40
N TYR A 163 -10.56 -11.01 19.24
CA TYR A 163 -10.84 -10.86 20.67
C TYR A 163 -9.66 -11.37 21.49
N ASN A 164 -9.24 -10.60 22.49
CA ASN A 164 -8.27 -11.00 23.48
C ASN A 164 -9.00 -11.43 24.77
N SER A 165 -9.33 -12.72 24.88
CA SER A 165 -10.07 -13.26 26.03
C SER A 165 -9.43 -12.96 27.38
N PHE A 166 -8.10 -12.90 27.46
CA PHE A 166 -7.39 -12.60 28.70
C PHE A 166 -7.53 -11.14 29.15
N ALA A 167 -7.79 -10.22 28.22
CA ALA A 167 -8.01 -8.81 28.56
C ALA A 167 -9.40 -8.55 29.13
N TYR A 168 -10.41 -9.38 28.78
CA TYR A 168 -11.77 -9.25 29.32
C TYR A 168 -11.86 -9.49 30.83
N GLU A 169 -10.97 -10.32 31.39
CA GLU A 169 -10.90 -10.55 32.83
C GLU A 169 -10.14 -9.44 33.58
N ALA A 170 -9.23 -8.73 32.89
CA ALA A 170 -8.28 -7.81 33.50
C ALA A 170 -8.63 -6.32 33.30
N ASP A 171 -9.36 -5.97 32.23
CA ASP A 171 -9.75 -4.59 31.93
C ASP A 171 -11.28 -4.42 32.04
N PRO A 172 -11.79 -3.70 33.06
CA PRO A 172 -13.21 -3.48 33.25
C PRO A 172 -13.85 -2.62 32.14
N ARG A 173 -13.06 -2.06 31.22
CA ARG A 173 -13.54 -1.35 30.02
C ARG A 173 -13.78 -2.30 28.85
N CYS A 174 -13.44 -3.57 29.00
CA CYS A 174 -13.79 -4.60 28.04
C CYS A 174 -15.27 -4.98 28.17
N GLU A 175 -16.12 -4.15 27.57
CA GLU A 175 -17.50 -4.53 27.30
C GLU A 175 -17.49 -5.66 26.26
N SER A 176 -18.28 -6.72 26.49
CA SER A 176 -18.50 -7.83 25.56
C SER A 176 -19.16 -7.29 24.27
N GLY A 177 -18.35 -6.68 23.41
CA GLY A 177 -18.89 -5.74 22.43
C GLY A 177 -17.82 -5.14 21.55
N ILE A 178 -16.97 -5.99 20.96
CA ILE A 178 -16.74 -5.79 19.53
C ILE A 178 -18.12 -6.09 18.90
N GLN A 179 -18.84 -5.07 18.46
CA GLN A 179 -20.21 -5.20 17.95
C GLN A 179 -20.14 -5.54 16.46
#